data_AF-A0A0L0FGQ4-F1
#
_entry.id   AF-A0A0L0FGQ4-F1
#
_cell.length_a   1.000
_cell.length_b   1.000
_cell.length_c   1.000
_cell.angle_alpha   90.00
_cell.angle_beta   90.00
_cell.angle_gamma   90.00
#
_symmetry.space_group_name_H-M   'P 1'
#
loop_
_entity.id
_entity.type
_entity.pdbx_description
1 polymer ?
#
loop_
_entity_poly.entity_id
_entity_poly.type
_entity_poly.pdbx_seq_one_letter_code
_entity_poly.pdbx_strand_id
1 'polypeptide(L)'
;MDHHCPWINNCVGHYNHQYFELFVSYTFLGVSYFNLLMYCPFLAAIYNTDPAITREYRGWIVAVGSISFTCGVALLAFFVWNLYLVSSAQTTIEVAINSAEEIKVHPYDFGRAQNIRNFFGGRNWQDVMCLILIPQVRTPQGDGVTWDVRQECVGMMDDYEDMV
;
A
#
# COMPACT_ATOMS: atom_id res chain seq x y z
N MET A 1 14.24 5.12 -3.44
CA MET A 1 13.01 5.83 -3.90
C MET A 1 12.03 4.76 -4.33
N ASP A 2 10.72 4.93 -4.12
CA ASP A 2 9.74 3.97 -4.62
C ASP A 2 9.21 4.36 -6.01
N HIS A 3 8.50 5.47 -6.11
CA HIS A 3 8.01 6.00 -7.39
C HIS A 3 7.66 7.50 -7.29
N HIS A 4 7.43 8.16 -8.43
CA HIS A 4 6.76 9.45 -8.46
C HIS A 4 5.25 9.22 -8.60
N CYS A 5 4.45 9.75 -7.66
CA CYS A 5 3.01 9.55 -7.62
C CYS A 5 2.29 10.85 -8.03
N PRO A 6 1.68 10.91 -9.23
CA PRO A 6 0.97 12.10 -9.68
C PRO A 6 -0.23 12.45 -8.81
N TRP A 7 -0.86 11.44 -8.17
CA TRP A 7 -2.06 11.60 -7.36
C TRP A 7 -1.84 12.41 -6.08
N ILE A 8 -0.62 12.39 -5.55
CA ILE A 8 -0.21 13.21 -4.40
C ILE A 8 0.74 14.34 -4.81
N ASN A 9 0.99 14.49 -6.11
CA ASN A 9 1.94 15.45 -6.70
C ASN A 9 3.30 15.45 -5.98
N ASN A 10 3.81 14.26 -5.64
CA ASN A 10 5.03 14.11 -4.88
C ASN A 10 5.70 12.74 -5.15
N CYS A 11 7.00 12.66 -4.89
CA CYS A 11 7.72 11.40 -4.88
C CYS A 11 7.43 10.62 -3.60
N VAL A 12 7.33 9.30 -3.71
CA VAL A 12 7.24 8.36 -2.60
C VAL A 12 8.62 7.74 -2.38
N GLY A 13 9.11 7.79 -1.14
CA GLY A 13 10.44 7.31 -0.75
C GLY A 13 10.58 7.29 0.77
N HIS A 14 11.82 7.15 1.27
CA HIS A 14 12.11 6.86 2.68
C HIS A 14 11.26 7.63 3.68
N TYR A 15 11.27 8.96 3.60
CA TYR A 15 10.62 9.84 4.59
C TYR A 15 9.10 9.95 4.47
N ASN A 16 8.47 9.37 3.45
CA ASN A 16 7.02 9.40 3.30
C ASN A 16 6.36 8.08 2.88
N HIS A 17 7.12 7.00 2.72
CA HIS A 17 6.59 5.70 2.29
C HIS A 17 5.56 5.16 3.29
N GLN A 18 5.83 5.28 4.60
CA GLN A 18 4.88 4.87 5.64
C GLN A 18 3.54 5.63 5.54
N TYR A 19 3.58 6.95 5.31
CA TYR A 19 2.36 7.74 5.16
C TYR A 19 1.59 7.38 3.90
N PHE A 20 2.31 7.08 2.81
CA PHE A 20 1.71 6.63 1.57
C PHE A 20 1.00 5.27 1.76
N GLU A 21 1.64 4.33 2.45
CA GLU A 21 1.06 3.02 2.74
C GLU A 21 -0.22 3.12 3.57
N LEU A 22 -0.20 3.98 4.60
CA LEU A 22 -1.39 4.28 5.40
C LEU A 22 -2.48 4.95 4.57
N PHE A 23 -2.12 5.91 3.72
CA PHE A 23 -3.07 6.58 2.82
C PHE A 23 -3.79 5.57 1.90
N VAL A 24 -3.06 4.66 1.26
CA VAL A 24 -3.66 3.62 0.40
C VAL A 24 -4.55 2.69 1.21
N SER A 25 -4.06 2.23 2.38
CA SER A 25 -4.80 1.34 3.30
C SER A 25 -6.13 1.95 3.74
N TYR A 26 -6.11 3.18 4.26
CA TYR A 26 -7.32 3.85 4.73
C TYR A 26 -8.27 4.22 3.59
N THR A 27 -7.74 4.58 2.41
CA THR A 27 -8.59 4.87 1.24
C THR A 27 -9.32 3.60 0.79
N PHE A 28 -8.63 2.46 0.74
CA PHE A 28 -9.25 1.17 0.43
C PHE A 28 -10.30 0.77 1.48
N LEU A 29 -9.99 0.88 2.78
CA LEU A 29 -10.93 0.56 3.85
C LEU A 29 -12.16 1.48 3.84
N GLY A 30 -11.97 2.77 3.60
CA GLY A 30 -13.04 3.76 3.49
C GLY A 30 -13.98 3.48 2.33
N VAL A 31 -13.44 3.21 1.14
CA VAL A 31 -14.24 2.84 -0.04
C VAL A 31 -14.94 1.50 0.15
N SER A 32 -14.28 0.53 0.78
CA SER A 32 -14.90 -0.77 1.10
C SER A 32 -16.06 -0.62 2.08
N TYR A 33 -15.89 0.19 3.12
CA TYR A 33 -16.96 0.50 4.08
C TYR A 33 -18.13 1.23 3.40
N PHE A 34 -17.85 2.21 2.55
CA PHE A 34 -18.89 2.89 1.77
C PHE A 34 -19.65 1.91 0.86
N ASN A 35 -18.95 1.03 0.13
CA ASN A 35 -19.57 0.02 -0.73
C ASN A 35 -20.43 -0.97 0.07
N LEU A 36 -19.99 -1.35 1.28
CA LEU A 36 -20.78 -2.19 2.19
C LEU A 36 -22.10 -1.51 2.58
N LEU A 37 -22.05 -0.24 2.98
CA LEU A 37 -23.25 0.55 3.31
C LEU A 37 -24.16 0.78 2.10
N MET A 38 -23.56 1.00 0.93
CA MET A 38 -24.27 1.27 -0.33
C MET A 38 -24.89 0.03 -0.95
N TYR A 39 -24.55 -1.18 -0.51
CA TYR A 39 -25.01 -2.41 -1.14
C TYR A 39 -26.54 -2.51 -1.24
N CYS A 40 -27.26 -2.32 -0.13
CA CYS A 40 -28.72 -2.38 -0.14
C CYS A 40 -29.37 -1.24 -0.94
N PRO A 41 -29.02 0.05 -0.73
CA PRO A 41 -29.54 1.15 -1.53
C PRO A 41 -29.28 0.99 -3.03
N PHE A 42 -28.11 0.48 -3.41
CA PHE A 42 -27.73 0.26 -4.80
C PHE A 42 -28.63 -0.79 -5.46
N LEU A 43 -28.85 -1.94 -4.82
CA LEU A 43 -29.76 -2.96 -5.33
C LEU A 43 -31.21 -2.46 -5.39
N ALA A 44 -31.66 -1.75 -4.35
CA ALA A 44 -33.01 -1.17 -4.32
C ALA A 44 -33.23 -0.15 -5.44
N ALA A 45 -32.20 0.64 -5.76
CA ALA A 45 -32.21 1.59 -6.87
C ALA A 45 -32.22 0.89 -8.24
N ILE A 46 -31.45 -0.19 -8.42
CA ILE A 46 -31.41 -0.97 -9.68
C ILE A 46 -32.74 -1.67 -9.94
N TYR A 47 -33.26 -2.38 -8.94
CA TYR A 47 -34.46 -3.20 -9.09
C TYR A 47 -35.76 -2.43 -8.82
N ASN A 48 -35.66 -1.14 -8.46
CA ASN A 48 -36.81 -0.28 -8.15
C ASN A 48 -37.73 -0.90 -7.07
N THR A 49 -37.12 -1.44 -6.01
CA THR A 49 -37.87 -2.14 -4.95
C THR A 49 -38.28 -1.24 -3.79
N ASP A 50 -37.63 -0.09 -3.64
CA ASP A 50 -37.92 0.86 -2.56
C ASP A 50 -38.59 2.13 -3.12
N PRO A 51 -39.89 2.37 -2.81
CA PRO A 51 -40.60 3.56 -3.25
C PRO A 51 -40.09 4.85 -2.59
N ALA A 52 -39.33 4.78 -1.50
CA ALA A 52 -38.71 5.95 -0.87
C ALA A 52 -37.58 6.53 -1.75
N ILE A 53 -36.99 5.72 -2.64
CA ILE A 53 -35.96 6.18 -3.59
C ILE A 53 -36.65 6.83 -4.79
N THR A 54 -36.68 8.17 -4.78
CA THR A 54 -37.24 8.95 -5.89
C THR A 54 -36.47 8.71 -7.20
N ARG A 55 -37.13 8.98 -8.34
CA ARG A 55 -36.52 8.84 -9.68
C ARG A 55 -35.24 9.66 -9.85
N GLU A 56 -35.17 10.82 -9.20
CA GLU A 56 -34.00 11.70 -9.22
C GLU A 56 -32.81 11.06 -8.49
N TYR A 57 -33.01 10.59 -7.26
CA TYR A 57 -31.94 9.98 -6.46
C TYR A 57 -31.47 8.63 -6.99
N ARG A 58 -32.34 7.88 -7.66
CA ARG A 58 -32.00 6.58 -8.25
C ARG A 58 -30.80 6.63 -9.18
N GLY A 59 -30.78 7.61 -10.09
CA GLY A 59 -29.68 7.78 -11.04
C GLY A 59 -28.36 8.03 -10.32
N TRP A 60 -28.38 8.89 -9.30
CA TRP A 60 -27.19 9.19 -8.49
C TRP A 60 -26.71 8.00 -7.67
N ILE A 61 -27.61 7.25 -7.02
CA ILE A 61 -27.26 6.06 -6.24
C ILE A 61 -26.58 5.02 -7.13
N VAL A 62 -27.13 4.76 -8.32
CA VAL A 62 -26.53 3.83 -9.29
C VAL A 62 -25.17 4.35 -9.77
N ALA A 63 -25.09 5.62 -10.19
CA ALA A 63 -23.84 6.18 -10.70
C ALA A 63 -22.72 6.18 -9.66
N VAL A 64 -22.98 6.66 -8.44
CA VAL A 64 -22.00 6.71 -7.35
C VAL A 64 -21.63 5.30 -6.90
N GLY A 65 -22.61 4.40 -6.75
CA GLY A 65 -22.34 3.01 -6.39
C GLY A 65 -21.47 2.29 -7.42
N SER A 66 -21.73 2.48 -8.71
CA SER A 66 -20.91 1.91 -9.77
C SER A 66 -19.48 2.46 -9.79
N ILE A 67 -19.33 3.79 -9.72
CA ILE A 67 -18.00 4.43 -9.69
C ILE A 67 -17.20 3.96 -8.47
N SER A 68 -17.83 3.99 -7.28
CA SER A 68 -17.18 3.57 -6.04
C SER A 68 -16.78 2.09 -6.06
N PHE A 69 -17.61 1.22 -6.63
CA PHE A 69 -17.27 -0.20 -6.76
C PHE A 69 -16.06 -0.40 -7.68
N THR A 70 -16.05 0.24 -8.85
CA THR A 70 -14.92 0.15 -9.79
C THR A 70 -13.63 0.72 -9.18
N CYS A 71 -13.70 1.89 -8.52
CA CYS A 71 -12.57 2.45 -7.79
C CYS A 71 -12.11 1.51 -6.66
N GLY A 72 -13.03 0.88 -5.94
CA GLY A 72 -12.72 -0.08 -4.88
C GLY A 72 -11.96 -1.29 -5.37
N VAL A 73 -12.29 -1.83 -6.55
CA VAL A 73 -11.55 -2.95 -7.17
C VAL A 73 -10.14 -2.52 -7.56
N ALA A 74 -9.98 -1.34 -8.17
CA ALA A 74 -8.66 -0.81 -8.53
C ALA A 74 -7.79 -0.56 -7.29
N LEU A 75 -8.38 0.02 -6.24
CA LEU A 75 -7.71 0.27 -4.96
C LEU A 75 -7.35 -1.03 -4.24
N LEU A 76 -8.17 -2.08 -4.32
CA LEU A 76 -7.84 -3.39 -3.76
C LEU A 76 -6.58 -3.97 -4.42
N ALA A 77 -6.51 -3.95 -5.75
CA ALA A 77 -5.33 -4.43 -6.47
C ALA A 77 -4.09 -3.63 -6.08
N PHE A 78 -4.22 -2.29 -5.99
CA PHE A 78 -3.12 -1.42 -5.58
C PHE A 78 -2.70 -1.67 -4.11
N PHE A 79 -3.65 -1.83 -3.20
CA PHE A 79 -3.39 -2.14 -1.79
C PHE A 79 -2.67 -3.48 -1.63
N VAL A 80 -3.14 -4.54 -2.31
CA VAL A 80 -2.48 -5.86 -2.28
C VAL A 80 -1.06 -5.79 -2.83
N TRP A 81 -0.84 -5.02 -3.89
CA TRP A 81 0.48 -4.80 -4.45
C TRP A 81 1.43 -4.12 -3.45
N ASN A 82 0.99 -3.05 -2.80
CA ASN A 82 1.84 -2.35 -1.82
C ASN A 82 2.11 -3.23 -0.58
N LEU A 83 1.11 -3.99 -0.10
CA LEU A 83 1.31 -4.98 0.97
C LEU A 83 2.37 -6.03 0.59
N TYR A 84 2.37 -6.49 -0.66
CA TYR A 84 3.39 -7.41 -1.16
C TYR A 84 4.78 -6.77 -1.06
N LEU A 85 4.96 -5.56 -1.60
CA LEU A 85 6.23 -4.82 -1.56
C LEU A 85 6.77 -4.62 -0.14
N VAL A 86 5.92 -4.15 0.78
CA VAL A 86 6.29 -3.97 2.19
C VAL A 86 6.66 -5.32 2.83
N SER A 87 5.91 -6.38 2.52
CA SER A 87 6.17 -7.71 3.07
C SER A 87 7.42 -8.38 2.50
N SER A 88 7.86 -8.02 1.29
CA SER A 88 9.09 -8.53 0.68
C SER A 88 10.29 -7.59 0.85
N ALA A 89 10.12 -6.47 1.55
CA ALA A 89 11.11 -5.42 1.73
C ALA A 89 11.72 -4.94 0.41
N GLN A 90 10.86 -4.69 -0.58
CA GLN A 90 11.25 -4.20 -1.89
C GLN A 90 10.54 -2.92 -2.26
N THR A 91 11.22 -2.04 -2.98
CA THR A 91 10.58 -0.94 -3.72
C THR A 91 10.04 -1.41 -5.07
N THR A 92 9.13 -0.64 -5.66
CA THR A 92 8.64 -0.89 -7.02
C THR A 92 9.77 -0.96 -8.05
N ILE A 93 10.79 -0.10 -7.90
CA ILE A 93 11.99 -0.09 -8.76
C ILE A 93 12.80 -1.36 -8.57
N GLU A 94 13.05 -1.77 -7.32
CA GLU A 94 13.80 -3.00 -7.03
C GLU A 94 13.11 -4.24 -7.59
N VAL A 95 11.77 -4.33 -7.54
CA VAL A 95 11.06 -5.46 -8.17
C VAL A 95 11.30 -5.49 -9.68
N ALA A 96 11.30 -4.33 -10.34
CA ALA A 96 11.55 -4.24 -11.78
C ALA A 96 12.99 -4.66 -12.13
N ILE A 97 13.99 -4.20 -11.36
CA ILE A 97 15.41 -4.57 -11.54
C ILE A 97 15.60 -6.06 -11.28
N ASN A 98 15.14 -6.57 -10.14
CA ASN A 98 15.27 -7.99 -9.80
C ASN A 98 14.61 -8.89 -10.83
N SER A 99 13.47 -8.47 -11.41
CA SER A 99 12.82 -9.20 -12.49
C SER A 99 13.60 -9.14 -13.81
N ALA A 100 14.24 -8.01 -14.13
CA ALA A 100 15.00 -7.85 -15.36
C ALA A 100 16.35 -8.58 -15.30
N GLU A 101 16.98 -8.62 -14.13
CA GLU A 101 18.28 -9.25 -13.89
C GLU A 101 18.16 -10.69 -13.35
N GLU A 102 16.94 -11.22 -13.24
CA GLU A 102 16.64 -12.55 -12.70
C GLU A 102 17.23 -12.80 -11.29
N ILE A 103 17.34 -11.75 -10.46
CA ILE A 103 17.86 -11.82 -9.10
C ILE A 103 16.83 -12.54 -8.20
N LYS A 104 17.23 -13.70 -7.66
CA LYS A 104 16.36 -14.55 -6.82
C LYS A 104 16.48 -14.27 -5.33
N VAL A 105 17.60 -13.69 -4.89
CA VAL A 105 17.91 -13.46 -3.48
C VAL A 105 17.84 -11.97 -3.21
N HIS A 106 16.86 -11.54 -2.42
CA HIS A 106 16.68 -10.13 -2.09
C HIS A 106 17.51 -9.77 -0.85
N PRO A 107 18.51 -8.88 -0.92
CA PRO A 107 19.39 -8.60 0.22
C PRO A 107 18.66 -8.06 1.45
N TYR A 108 17.55 -7.35 1.25
CA TYR A 108 16.80 -6.64 2.28
C TYR A 108 15.64 -7.44 2.90
N ASP A 109 15.38 -8.66 2.42
CA ASP A 109 14.26 -9.48 2.88
C ASP A 109 14.62 -10.28 4.15
N PHE A 110 14.23 -9.81 5.34
CA PHE A 110 14.42 -10.51 6.62
C PHE A 110 13.24 -11.41 6.99
N GLY A 111 12.32 -11.66 6.05
CA GLY A 111 11.07 -12.39 6.26
C GLY A 111 9.90 -11.45 6.58
N ARG A 112 8.71 -11.81 6.07
CA ARG A 112 7.51 -10.94 6.02
C ARG A 112 7.20 -10.16 7.29
N ALA A 113 7.22 -10.85 8.43
CA ALA A 113 6.90 -10.21 9.71
C ALA A 113 7.99 -9.20 10.12
N GLN A 114 9.26 -9.57 9.97
CA GLN A 114 10.37 -8.67 10.30
C GLN A 114 10.42 -7.48 9.33
N ASN A 115 10.13 -7.69 8.04
CA ASN A 115 10.07 -6.63 7.04
C ASN A 115 9.00 -5.59 7.38
N ILE A 116 7.79 -6.03 7.71
CA ILE A 116 6.70 -5.12 8.15
C ILE A 116 7.11 -4.36 9.41
N ARG A 117 7.72 -5.04 10.39
CA ARG A 117 8.19 -4.39 11.62
C ARG A 117 9.27 -3.36 11.36
N ASN A 118 10.24 -3.66 10.50
CA ASN A 118 11.30 -2.74 10.07
C ASN A 118 10.71 -1.54 9.33
N PHE A 119 9.79 -1.81 8.40
CA PHE A 119 9.13 -0.78 7.61
C PHE A 119 8.40 0.24 8.48
N PHE A 120 7.59 -0.19 9.46
CA PHE A 120 6.89 0.73 10.36
C PHE A 120 7.77 1.24 11.52
N GLY A 121 8.85 0.55 11.86
CA GLY A 121 9.82 0.98 12.88
C GLY A 121 9.36 0.81 14.34
N GLY A 122 8.47 -0.14 14.62
CA GLY A 122 7.96 -0.40 15.98
C GLY A 122 8.93 -1.20 16.86
N ARG A 123 9.10 -0.82 18.14
CA ARG A 123 10.00 -1.52 19.07
C ARG A 123 9.51 -2.93 19.36
N ASN A 124 8.20 -3.09 19.44
CA ASN A 124 7.49 -4.35 19.60
C ASN A 124 6.26 -4.37 18.67
N TRP A 125 5.53 -5.49 18.64
CA TRP A 125 4.35 -5.64 17.78
C TRP A 125 3.17 -4.74 18.18
N GLN A 126 3.03 -4.38 19.46
CA GLN A 126 1.98 -3.46 19.90
C GLN A 126 2.23 -2.05 19.34
N ASP A 127 3.48 -1.61 19.31
CA ASP A 127 3.90 -0.36 18.69
C ASP A 127 3.63 -0.38 17.18
N VAL A 128 3.96 -1.48 16.49
CA VAL A 128 3.68 -1.63 15.05
C VAL A 128 2.18 -1.52 14.78
N MET A 129 1.34 -2.21 15.56
CA MET A 129 -0.12 -2.11 15.40
C MET A 129 -0.62 -0.68 15.66
N CYS A 130 -0.07 0.02 16.65
CA CYS A 130 -0.40 1.42 16.91
C CYS A 130 -0.01 2.33 15.73
N LEU A 131 1.13 2.09 15.10
CA LEU A 131 1.60 2.85 13.93
C LEU A 131 0.80 2.54 12.65
N ILE A 132 0.27 1.31 12.53
CA ILE A 132 -0.66 0.94 11.46
C ILE A 132 -2.03 1.60 11.67
N LEU A 133 -2.49 1.71 12.91
CA LEU A 133 -3.83 2.23 13.23
C LEU A 133 -3.89 3.74 13.45
N ILE A 134 -2.75 4.40 13.67
CA ILE A 134 -2.67 5.83 13.94
C ILE A 134 -1.52 6.40 13.10
N PRO A 135 -1.79 7.33 12.15
CA PRO A 135 -0.74 8.03 11.42
C PRO A 135 0.01 8.97 12.38
N GLN A 136 1.01 8.44 13.06
CA GLN A 136 1.92 9.22 13.90
C GLN A 136 3.02 9.81 13.02
N VAL A 137 3.33 11.09 13.24
CA VAL A 137 4.51 11.70 12.63
C VAL A 137 5.75 11.16 13.33
N ARG A 138 6.30 10.06 12.82
CA ARG A 138 7.59 9.53 13.24
C ARG A 138 8.54 9.53 12.06
N THR A 139 9.80 9.81 12.35
CA THR A 139 10.87 9.57 11.39
C THR A 139 11.03 8.07 11.17
N PRO A 140 11.12 7.60 9.92
CA PRO A 140 11.42 6.20 9.64
C PRO A 140 12.78 5.82 10.25
N GLN A 141 12.99 4.53 10.50
CA GLN A 141 14.29 4.02 10.95
C GLN A 141 15.33 4.15 9.83
N GLY A 142 16.57 4.49 10.18
CA GLY A 142 17.64 4.68 9.19
C GLY A 142 17.65 6.06 8.54
N ASP A 143 18.74 6.36 7.83
CA ASP A 143 18.99 7.64 7.17
C ASP A 143 18.44 7.70 5.73
N GLY A 144 17.98 6.57 5.18
CA GLY A 144 17.50 6.45 3.81
C GLY A 144 18.62 6.39 2.75
N VAL A 145 19.87 6.31 3.21
CA VAL A 145 21.08 6.16 2.38
C VAL A 145 21.68 4.77 2.60
N THR A 146 21.72 4.32 3.85
CA THR A 146 22.23 3.01 4.26
C THR A 146 21.10 2.12 4.74
N TRP A 147 21.19 0.83 4.41
CA TRP A 147 20.16 -0.17 4.71
C TRP A 147 20.82 -1.44 5.23
N ASP A 148 20.23 -2.03 6.26
CA ASP A 148 20.68 -3.31 6.77
C ASP A 148 20.43 -4.41 5.72
N VAL A 149 21.44 -5.23 5.49
CA VAL A 149 21.39 -6.36 4.55
C VAL A 149 21.47 -7.68 5.32
N ARG A 150 20.87 -8.73 4.76
CA ARG A 150 21.07 -10.09 5.27
C ARG A 150 22.56 -10.42 5.26
N GLN A 151 23.06 -10.99 6.36
CA GLN A 151 24.49 -11.34 6.51
C GLN A 151 25.02 -12.20 5.35
N GLU A 152 24.18 -13.10 4.84
CA GLU A 152 24.49 -13.99 3.71
C GLU A 152 24.66 -13.23 2.38
N CYS A 153 24.14 -12.01 2.29
CA CYS A 153 24.18 -11.16 1.09
C CYS A 153 25.25 -10.06 1.16
N VAL A 154 25.97 -9.90 2.28
CA VAL A 154 26.98 -8.85 2.45
C VAL A 154 28.05 -8.92 1.37
N GLY A 155 28.61 -10.11 1.12
CA GLY A 155 29.62 -10.29 0.06
C GLY A 155 29.08 -10.08 -1.36
N MET A 156 27.77 -10.25 -1.60
CA MET A 156 27.17 -9.94 -2.90
C MET A 156 27.02 -8.42 -3.14
N MET A 157 26.88 -7.64 -2.07
CA MET A 157 26.82 -6.18 -2.15
C MET A 157 28.18 -5.59 -2.46
N ASP A 158 29.24 -6.09 -1.79
CA ASP A 158 30.62 -5.66 -2.02
C ASP A 158 31.01 -5.85 -3.50
N ASP A 159 30.68 -7.01 -4.08
CA ASP A 159 30.91 -7.29 -5.50
C ASP A 159 30.11 -6.38 -6.46
N TYR A 160 28.93 -5.89 -6.06
CA TYR A 160 28.11 -4.97 -6.86
C TYR A 160 28.64 -3.53 -6.81
N GLU A 161 29.10 -3.07 -5.65
CA GLU A 161 29.70 -1.74 -5.50
C GLU A 161 31.02 -1.62 -6.27
N ASP A 162 31.80 -2.71 -6.38
CA ASP A 162 33.04 -2.75 -7.16
C ASP A 162 32.82 -2.76 -8.69
N MET A 163 31.58 -2.96 -9.16
CA MET A 163 31.22 -2.96 -10.60
C MET A 163 30.71 -1.61 -11.12
N VAL A 164 30.45 -0.62 -10.24
CA VAL A 164 29.88 0.70 -10.57
C VAL A 164 30.95 1.79 -10.46
#